data_AF-A0A6V7UNN5-F1
#
_entry.id   AF-A0A6V7UNN5-F1
#
_cell.length_a   1.000
_cell.length_b   1.000
_cell.length_c   1.000
_cell.angle_alpha   90.00
_cell.angle_beta   90.00
_cell.angle_gamma   90.00
#
_symmetry.space_group_name_H-M   'P 1'
#
loop_
_entity.id
_entity.type
_entity.pdbx_description
1 polymer ?
#
loop_
_entity_poly.entity_id
_entity_poly.type
_entity_poly.pdbx_seq_one_letter_code
_entity_poly.pdbx_strand_id
1 'polypeptide(L)'
;MSLIWKYFSLSGRVAFCKSCSFSKNYPPRAPTTFLISHLRGSHPELYDDFLAKRKAKMPQQQTLKRAFAESAATTSQISDELDVITDQDIDLMDMDEIEKTKISEPDIAIALRAKSFF
;
A
#
# COMPACT_ATOMS: atom_id res chain seq x y z
N MET A 1 14.10 -3.68 -9.83
CA MET A 1 13.86 -3.39 -8.40
C MET A 1 12.56 -2.62 -8.24
N SER A 2 11.64 -3.04 -7.36
CA SER A 2 10.33 -2.41 -7.15
C SER A 2 10.44 -0.99 -6.59
N LEU A 3 9.55 -0.08 -7.02
CA LEU A 3 9.56 1.34 -6.63
C LEU A 3 9.25 1.59 -5.14
N ILE A 4 8.49 0.69 -4.52
CA ILE A 4 8.02 0.84 -3.13
C ILE A 4 9.18 0.94 -2.12
N TRP A 5 10.31 0.28 -2.41
CA TRP A 5 11.52 0.31 -1.56
C TRP A 5 12.24 1.66 -1.53
N LYS A 6 11.76 2.66 -2.27
CA LYS A 6 12.20 4.04 -2.06
C LYS A 6 11.69 4.60 -0.73
N TYR A 7 10.48 4.22 -0.34
CA TYR A 7 9.78 4.71 0.86
C TYR A 7 9.97 3.79 2.08
N PHE A 8 10.39 2.55 1.84
CA PHE A 8 10.62 1.55 2.89
C PHE A 8 12.07 1.07 2.89
N SER A 9 12.57 0.69 4.06
CA SER A 9 13.84 0.02 4.26
C SER A 9 13.60 -1.40 4.72
N LEU A 10 14.41 -2.36 4.28
CA LEU A 10 14.36 -3.74 4.76
C LEU A 10 15.57 -3.99 5.66
N SER A 11 15.34 -4.39 6.91
CA SER A 11 16.39 -4.87 7.82
C SER A 11 16.06 -6.30 8.24
N GLY A 12 16.84 -7.26 7.74
CA GLY A 12 16.59 -8.68 7.94
C GLY A 12 15.22 -9.10 7.38
N ARG A 13 14.31 -9.50 8.27
CA ARG A 13 12.93 -9.90 7.94
C ARG A 13 11.90 -8.82 8.26
N VAL A 14 12.31 -7.58 8.53
CA VAL A 14 11.39 -6.51 8.92
C VAL A 14 11.50 -5.36 7.94
N ALA A 15 10.36 -4.91 7.43
CA ALA A 15 10.25 -3.70 6.61
C ALA A 15 9.88 -2.52 7.51
N PHE A 16 10.62 -1.42 7.34
CA PHE A 16 10.47 -0.17 8.09
C PHE A 16 10.02 0.93 7.14
N CYS A 17 9.01 1.70 7.52
CA CYS A 17 8.68 2.94 6.83
C CYS A 17 9.76 3.99 7.16
N LYS A 18 10.15 4.80 6.18
CA LYS A 18 11.12 5.88 6.39
C LYS A 18 10.48 7.16 6.94
N SER A 19 9.15 7.29 6.79
CA SER A 19 8.41 8.51 7.12
C SER A 19 7.64 8.42 8.43
N CYS A 20 7.50 7.22 9.00
CA CYS A 20 6.90 7.01 10.31
C CYS A 20 7.55 5.81 11.02
N SER A 21 7.22 5.63 12.30
CA SER A 21 7.71 4.55 13.14
C SER A 21 7.08 3.18 12.84
N PHE A 22 6.53 2.99 11.64
CA PHE A 22 5.88 1.76 11.24
C PHE A 22 6.92 0.70 10.84
N SER A 23 6.80 -0.47 11.46
CA SER A 23 7.60 -1.64 11.11
C SER A 23 6.74 -2.87 11.07
N LYS A 24 6.95 -3.74 10.07
CA LYS A 24 6.26 -5.03 9.98
C LYS A 24 7.17 -6.14 9.48
N ASN A 25 6.96 -7.33 10.01
CA ASN A 25 7.58 -8.55 9.50
C ASN A 25 7.22 -8.75 8.02
N TYR A 26 8.24 -8.89 7.19
CA TYR A 26 8.17 -9.08 5.75
C TYR A 26 8.98 -10.34 5.39
N PRO A 27 8.32 -11.50 5.35
CA PRO A 27 9.00 -12.75 5.01
C PRO A 27 9.41 -12.78 3.54
N PRO A 28 10.38 -13.64 3.17
CA PRO A 28 10.78 -13.81 1.77
C PRO A 28 9.57 -14.12 0.89
N ARG A 29 9.48 -13.48 -0.28
CA ARG A 29 8.38 -13.62 -1.26
C ARG A 29 7.02 -13.08 -0.81
N ALA A 30 6.93 -12.34 0.29
CA ALA A 30 5.68 -11.67 0.66
C ALA A 30 5.29 -10.60 -0.38
N PRO A 31 3.98 -10.39 -0.63
CA PRO A 31 3.54 -9.31 -1.50
C PRO A 31 3.79 -7.94 -0.84
N THR A 32 4.08 -6.93 -1.65
CA THR A 32 4.25 -5.54 -1.18
C THR A 32 2.94 -4.76 -1.12
N THR A 33 1.78 -5.42 -1.30
CA THR A 33 0.45 -4.78 -1.30
C THR A 33 0.16 -4.07 0.02
N PHE A 34 0.54 -4.69 1.14
CA PHE A 34 0.41 -4.10 2.46
C PHE A 34 1.24 -2.82 2.64
N LEU A 35 2.46 -2.78 2.08
CA LEU A 35 3.31 -1.57 2.12
C LEU A 35 2.67 -0.42 1.33
N ILE A 36 2.02 -0.74 0.20
CA ILE A 36 1.28 0.24 -0.60
C ILE A 36 0.05 0.75 0.16
N SER A 37 -0.69 -0.16 0.82
CA SER A 37 -1.85 0.21 1.65
C SER A 37 -1.45 1.11 2.82
N HIS A 38 -0.34 0.80 3.51
CA HIS A 38 0.21 1.67 4.54
C HIS A 38 0.53 3.06 3.98
N LEU A 39 1.19 3.14 2.83
CA LEU A 39 1.54 4.43 2.21
C LEU A 39 0.26 5.23 1.89
N ARG A 40 -0.78 4.59 1.36
CA ARG A 40 -2.06 5.22 1.04
C ARG A 40 -2.78 5.75 2.29
N GLY A 41 -2.77 5.00 3.39
CA GLY A 41 -3.50 5.37 4.62
C GLY A 41 -2.73 6.36 5.51
N SER A 42 -1.43 6.15 5.69
CA SER A 42 -0.61 6.92 6.62
C SER A 42 0.12 8.10 5.96
N HIS A 43 0.37 8.04 4.65
CA HIS A 43 1.18 9.03 3.93
C HIS A 43 0.62 9.31 2.53
N PRO A 44 -0.59 9.92 2.43
CA PRO A 44 -1.24 10.17 1.13
C PRO A 44 -0.34 10.94 0.16
N GLU A 45 0.40 11.95 0.64
CA GLU A 45 1.33 12.73 -0.19
C GLU A 45 2.44 11.88 -0.82
N LEU A 46 2.98 10.91 -0.07
CA LEU A 46 4.03 10.01 -0.57
C LEU A 46 3.45 8.94 -1.51
N TYR A 47 2.18 8.57 -1.31
CA TYR A 47 1.46 7.67 -2.18
C TYR A 47 1.22 8.30 -3.57
N ASP A 48 0.88 9.59 -3.61
CA ASP A 48 0.71 10.33 -4.87
C ASP A 48 2.02 10.43 -5.67
N ASP A 49 3.13 10.74 -4.99
CA ASP A 49 4.47 10.71 -5.60
C ASP A 49 4.85 9.30 -6.09
N PHE A 50 4.51 8.25 -5.32
CA PHE A 50 4.70 6.86 -5.75
C PHE A 50 3.91 6.54 -7.02
N LEU A 51 2.65 6.98 -7.11
CA LEU A 51 1.81 6.79 -8.30
C LEU A 51 2.36 7.55 -9.51
N ALA A 52 2.79 8.79 -9.34
CA ALA A 52 3.41 9.58 -10.40
C ALA A 52 4.65 8.88 -10.97
N LYS A 53 5.53 8.40 -10.08
CA LYS A 53 6.74 7.64 -10.46
C LYS A 53 6.43 6.30 -11.12
N ARG A 54 5.34 5.63 -10.71
CA ARG A 54 4.91 4.37 -11.31
C ARG A 54 4.38 4.58 -12.73
N LYS A 55 3.54 5.60 -12.94
CA LYS A 55 3.03 5.99 -14.27
C LYS A 55 4.17 6.37 -15.22
N ALA A 56 5.13 7.17 -14.75
CA ALA A 56 6.29 7.57 -15.55
C ALA A 56 7.18 6.39 -16.00
N LYS A 57 7.21 5.29 -15.23
CA LYS A 57 7.97 4.09 -15.58
C LYS A 57 7.23 3.10 -16.49
N MET A 58 5.93 3.31 -16.75
CA MET A 58 5.12 2.41 -17.59
C MET A 58 4.55 3.14 -18.81
N PRO A 59 5.36 3.41 -19.84
CA PRO A 59 4.82 3.78 -21.15
C PRO A 59 4.25 2.58 -21.95
N GLN A 60 4.24 1.35 -21.42
CA GLN A 60 4.11 0.13 -22.24
C GLN A 60 3.10 -0.93 -21.74
N GLN A 61 1.91 -0.54 -21.28
CA GLN A 61 0.79 -1.51 -21.15
C GLN A 61 -0.51 -1.10 -21.88
N GLN A 62 -0.55 0.05 -22.56
CA GLN A 62 -1.72 0.46 -23.33
C GLN A 62 -1.79 -0.09 -24.76
N THR A 63 -0.76 -0.78 -25.27
CA THR A 63 -0.78 -1.30 -26.66
C THR A 63 -1.47 -2.66 -26.83
N LEU A 64 -1.85 -3.37 -25.76
CA LEU A 64 -2.57 -4.65 -25.88
C LEU A 64 -4.11 -4.53 -25.94
N LYS A 65 -4.66 -3.31 -26.12
CA LYS A 65 -6.08 -3.12 -26.46
C LYS A 65 -6.33 -2.68 -27.91
N ARG A 66 -5.29 -2.52 -28.74
CA ARG A 66 -5.43 -2.05 -30.14
C ARG A 66 -5.32 -3.13 -31.22
N ALA A 67 -5.23 -4.41 -30.86
CA ALA A 67 -5.15 -5.52 -31.83
C ALA A 67 -6.45 -6.35 -31.96
N PHE A 68 -7.56 -5.93 -31.36
CA PHE A 68 -8.85 -6.65 -31.44
C PHE A 68 -9.94 -5.88 -32.22
N ALA A 69 -9.56 -4.87 -33.01
CA ALA A 69 -10.49 -3.98 -33.72
C ALA A 69 -10.27 -3.93 -35.24
N GLU A 70 -9.74 -4.97 -35.86
CA GLU A 70 -9.51 -5.01 -37.33
C GLU A 70 -9.95 -6.31 -38.02
N SER A 71 -10.89 -7.07 -37.44
CA SER A 71 -11.53 -8.17 -38.19
C SER A 71 -12.96 -8.46 -37.73
N ALA A 72 -13.87 -7.51 -37.91
CA ALA A 72 -15.31 -7.80 -37.94
C ALA A 72 -16.06 -6.65 -38.60
N ALA A 73 -15.86 -6.49 -39.91
CA ALA A 73 -16.83 -5.82 -40.76
C ALA A 73 -18.09 -6.69 -40.85
N THR A 74 -18.89 -6.81 -39.79
CA THR A 74 -20.28 -7.27 -39.89
C THR A 74 -21.07 -6.93 -38.63
N THR A 75 -22.29 -6.45 -38.86
CA THR A 75 -23.41 -6.32 -37.91
C THR A 75 -23.45 -5.02 -37.11
N SER A 76 -23.82 -3.99 -37.86
CA SER A 76 -24.71 -2.90 -37.42
C SER A 76 -25.90 -3.44 -36.59
N GLN A 77 -26.33 -2.65 -35.60
CA GLN A 77 -27.52 -2.82 -34.73
C GLN A 77 -27.38 -3.67 -33.45
N ILE A 78 -26.79 -3.10 -32.38
CA ILE A 78 -27.39 -3.08 -31.03
C ILE A 78 -27.01 -1.74 -30.39
N SER A 79 -27.85 -0.74 -30.60
CA SER A 79 -27.93 0.46 -29.77
C SER A 79 -28.91 0.14 -28.66
N ASP A 80 -28.42 -0.21 -27.48
CA ASP A 80 -29.07 -0.18 -26.16
C ASP A 80 -28.25 -1.09 -25.25
N GLU A 81 -27.44 -0.49 -24.39
CA GLU A 81 -27.12 -0.93 -23.02
C GLU A 81 -25.90 -0.12 -22.55
N LEU A 82 -26.19 1.04 -21.94
CA LEU A 82 -25.30 1.58 -20.92
C LEU A 82 -25.28 0.55 -19.79
N ASP A 83 -24.28 -0.32 -19.78
CA ASP A 83 -23.90 -0.98 -18.54
C ASP A 83 -23.20 0.05 -17.65
N VAL A 84 -24.06 0.75 -16.92
CA VAL A 84 -23.91 1.07 -15.50
C VAL A 84 -22.89 0.13 -14.88
N ILE A 85 -21.65 0.59 -14.72
CA ILE A 85 -20.75 -0.05 -13.76
C ILE A 85 -21.40 0.23 -12.42
N THR A 86 -22.03 -0.81 -11.90
CA THR A 86 -22.89 -0.82 -10.72
C THR A 86 -22.20 -0.19 -9.52
N ASP A 87 -22.79 0.89 -9.03
CA ASP A 87 -22.60 1.51 -7.71
C ASP A 87 -23.13 0.59 -6.59
N GLN A 88 -22.71 -0.67 -6.57
CA GLN A 88 -23.19 -1.62 -5.55
C GLN A 88 -22.03 -2.34 -4.86
N ASP A 89 -21.98 -2.07 -3.55
CA ASP A 89 -21.51 -2.94 -2.50
C ASP A 89 -20.00 -3.02 -2.29
N ILE A 90 -19.41 -1.88 -1.90
CA ILE A 90 -18.38 -1.94 -0.85
C ILE A 90 -19.14 -1.77 0.47
N ASP A 91 -19.40 -2.90 1.13
CA ASP A 91 -19.90 -2.95 2.50
C ASP A 91 -19.19 -1.89 3.36
N LEU A 92 -19.95 -0.90 3.79
CA LEU A 92 -19.69 -0.15 5.03
C LEU A 92 -19.81 -1.17 6.17
N MET A 93 -18.75 -1.96 6.38
CA MET A 93 -18.58 -2.61 7.66
C MET A 93 -18.22 -1.53 8.67
N ASP A 94 -19.20 -1.17 9.50
CA ASP A 94 -19.00 -0.47 10.77
C ASP A 94 -17.94 -1.24 11.58
N MET A 95 -16.72 -0.73 11.58
CA MET A 95 -15.68 -1.10 12.52
C MET A 95 -15.62 -0.06 13.63
N ASP A 96 -16.70 0.02 14.42
CA ASP A 96 -16.56 0.37 15.82
C ASP A 96 -15.84 -0.80 16.53
N GLU A 97 -15.04 -0.45 17.55
CA GLU A 97 -14.51 -1.38 18.55
C GLU A 97 -13.16 -2.09 18.27
N ILE A 98 -12.07 -1.32 18.31
CA ILE A 98 -10.83 -1.79 18.99
C ILE A 98 -10.24 -0.65 19.84
N GLU A 99 -10.98 -0.20 20.86
CA GLU A 99 -10.38 0.42 22.05
C GLU A 99 -10.13 -0.65 23.12
N LYS A 100 -9.08 -1.47 22.97
CA LYS A 100 -8.48 -2.15 24.13
C LYS A 100 -7.15 -2.83 23.83
N THR A 101 -6.09 -2.05 23.73
CA THR A 101 -4.84 -2.50 24.36
C THR A 101 -4.24 -1.35 25.12
N LYS A 102 -4.44 -1.41 26.45
CA LYS A 102 -3.56 -0.77 27.42
C LYS A 102 -2.14 -1.19 27.07
N ILE A 103 -1.38 -0.31 26.41
CA ILE A 103 0.07 -0.41 26.44
C ILE A 103 0.41 0.08 27.84
N SER A 104 0.53 -0.86 28.78
CA SER A 104 1.19 -0.61 30.05
C SER A 104 2.54 0.03 29.75
N GLU A 105 2.77 1.18 30.36
CA GLU A 105 3.99 1.96 30.34
C GLU A 105 5.23 1.05 30.32
N PRO A 106 6.20 1.22 29.41
CA PRO A 106 7.52 0.74 29.71
C PRO A 106 8.05 1.63 30.82
N ASP A 107 8.14 1.07 32.03
CA ASP A 107 9.03 1.56 33.09
C ASP A 107 10.46 1.53 32.53
N ILE A 108 10.80 2.53 31.72
CA ILE A 108 12.16 2.82 31.33
C ILE A 108 12.78 3.43 32.58
N ALA A 109 13.29 2.55 33.46
CA ALA A 109 14.19 2.93 34.54
C ALA A 109 15.46 3.51 33.91
N ILE A 110 15.37 4.80 33.62
CA ILE A 110 16.45 5.69 33.23
C ILE A 110 17.47 5.70 34.39
N ALA A 111 18.67 5.27 34.03
CA ALA A 111 19.94 5.83 34.46
C ALA A 111 20.38 5.77 35.94
N LEU A 112 21.62 5.31 36.09
CA LEU A 112 22.66 5.95 36.89
C LEU A 112 22.45 6.01 38.42
N ARG A 113 23.00 5.00 39.10
CA ARG A 113 23.78 5.25 40.32
C ARG A 113 25.00 4.32 40.28
N ALA A 114 26.07 4.75 39.62
CA ALA A 114 27.18 5.45 40.26
C ALA A 114 27.82 4.64 41.39
N LYS A 115 29.00 4.10 41.08
CA LYS A 115 30.23 4.09 41.90
C LYS A 115 30.06 4.03 43.42
N SER A 116 30.56 2.96 44.03
CA SER A 116 31.38 2.91 45.26
C SER A 116 31.84 1.44 45.38
N PHE A 117 33.09 1.05 45.11
CA PHE A 117 34.30 1.27 45.93
C PHE A 117 34.00 1.19 47.44
N PHE A 118 34.04 0.00 48.04
CA PHE A 118 35.17 -0.53 48.81
C PHE A 118 34.88 -1.99 49.18
#